data_AF-A0A445ALP6-F1
#
_entry.id   AF-A0A445ALP6-F1
#
_cell.length_a   1.000
_cell.length_b   1.000
_cell.length_c   1.000
_cell.angle_alpha   90.00
_cell.angle_beta   90.00
_cell.angle_gamma   90.00
#
_symmetry.space_group_name_H-M   'P 1'
#
loop_
_entity.id
_entity.type
_entity.pdbx_description
1 polymer ?
#
loop_
_entity_poly.entity_id
_entity_poly.type
_entity_poly.pdbx_seq_one_letter_code
_entity_poly.pdbx_strand_id
1 'polypeptide(L)'
;MGACFSASKVVSGSNTTSHHNKHKHQRHQHHQQQKQRPTHKHVPCGKRTDFGYDKDFDDRYSLGKLLGHGQFGYTYVAIDKADGHRVAVKRLDKAKMVLPIAVEDVKREVKILKALAGHENVVQFYNAFEDDSYVYIVMELCEGGELLDRILAKKNSRYSEKDAAVVVRQMLKVAAECHLHGLVHRDMKPENFLFKSTKENSPLKATDFGLSDFIKPGKKFHDIVGSAYYVAPEVLKRKSGPESDVWSIGVITYILLCGKRPFWDKTEDGIFKEVLRNKPDFRRKPWPTISSAAKDFVKKLLVKDPRARLTAAQALSHPWVREGGEASEIPIDISVLSNMRQFVKYSRLKQFALRALASTLNEEELADLRDQFDAIDVDKNGSISLEEMRQALAKDLPWKLKESRVLEILQAIDSNTDGLVDFTEFVAATLHVHQLEEHDSAKWQRRSQAAFEKFDIDKDGYITPEELRMHTGLRGSIDPLLEEADIDKDGKISLPEFRRLLRTASIGSRNLPSPSGNRRTTILE
;
A
#
# COMPACT_ATOMS: atom_id res chain seq x y z
N MET A 1 -3.23 -9.38 12.23
CA MET A 1 -2.65 -10.00 13.45
C MET A 1 -1.24 -9.47 13.68
N GLY A 2 -1.10 -8.43 14.51
CA GLY A 2 0.19 -7.93 14.99
C GLY A 2 0.12 -7.78 16.50
N ALA A 3 0.99 -8.50 17.23
CA ALA A 3 1.09 -8.39 18.68
C ALA A 3 1.84 -7.10 19.04
N CYS A 4 1.22 -6.20 19.82
CA CYS A 4 1.92 -5.09 20.46
C CYS A 4 2.73 -5.62 21.65
N PHE A 5 4.03 -5.33 21.69
CA PHE A 5 4.90 -5.72 22.79
C PHE A 5 5.32 -4.52 23.62
N SER A 6 5.27 -4.69 24.94
CA SER A 6 6.01 -3.89 25.92
C SER A 6 7.11 -4.79 26.48
N ALA A 7 8.37 -4.49 26.16
CA ALA A 7 9.51 -5.26 26.63
C ALA A 7 9.80 -4.95 28.11
N SER A 8 9.48 -5.89 28.99
CA SER A 8 9.94 -5.86 30.39
C SER A 8 11.38 -6.37 30.50
N LYS A 9 12.19 -5.64 31.28
CA LYS A 9 13.63 -5.85 31.53
C LYS A 9 13.98 -7.27 31.96
N VAL A 10 15.05 -7.84 31.39
CA VAL A 10 15.82 -8.93 32.02
C VAL A 10 17.30 -8.53 32.04
N VAL A 11 17.89 -8.55 33.23
CA VAL A 11 19.31 -8.29 33.51
C VAL A 11 20.12 -9.56 33.23
N SER A 12 21.34 -9.34 32.74
CA SER A 12 22.36 -10.29 32.30
C SER A 12 22.74 -11.42 33.26
N GLY A 13 23.11 -12.58 32.69
CA GLY A 13 23.93 -13.61 33.32
C GLY A 13 24.54 -14.56 32.29
N SER A 14 25.83 -14.38 32.03
CA SER A 14 26.68 -15.25 31.20
C SER A 14 27.02 -16.56 31.92
N ASN A 15 27.01 -17.71 31.23
CA ASN A 15 28.06 -18.75 31.28
C ASN A 15 27.81 -19.93 30.32
N THR A 16 28.70 -20.04 29.33
CA THR A 16 29.40 -21.22 28.78
C THR A 16 28.87 -22.66 28.99
N THR A 17 28.52 -23.27 27.84
CA THR A 17 28.92 -24.58 27.28
C THR A 17 28.81 -25.90 28.08
N SER A 18 27.97 -26.77 27.50
CA SER A 18 28.24 -28.13 26.96
C SER A 18 28.16 -29.40 27.84
N HIS A 19 27.26 -30.28 27.35
CA HIS A 19 27.37 -31.73 27.11
C HIS A 19 27.10 -32.79 28.20
N HIS A 20 26.09 -33.62 27.85
CA HIS A 20 25.95 -35.09 28.02
C HIS A 20 25.77 -35.61 29.47
N ASN A 21 24.87 -36.54 29.82
CA ASN A 21 24.34 -37.68 29.11
C ASN A 21 23.16 -38.31 29.91
N LYS A 22 22.42 -39.20 29.25
CA LYS A 22 21.23 -39.94 29.72
C LYS A 22 21.58 -41.00 30.77
N HIS A 23 20.66 -41.29 31.72
CA HIS A 23 20.23 -42.67 32.04
C HIS A 23 18.93 -42.71 32.86
N LYS A 24 18.07 -43.67 32.49
CA LYS A 24 16.76 -44.03 33.05
C LYS A 24 16.89 -44.82 34.38
N HIS A 25 15.97 -44.62 35.32
CA HIS A 25 14.90 -45.59 35.72
C HIS A 25 14.36 -45.36 37.15
N GLN A 26 13.03 -45.21 37.22
CA GLN A 26 12.08 -45.65 38.26
C GLN A 26 12.59 -45.99 39.68
N ARG A 27 12.05 -45.29 40.70
CA ARG A 27 11.06 -45.88 41.64
C ARG A 27 10.44 -44.83 42.56
N HIS A 28 9.14 -45.00 42.75
CA HIS A 28 8.21 -44.15 43.48
C HIS A 28 8.31 -44.32 45.02
N GLN A 29 7.94 -43.23 45.70
CA GLN A 29 7.27 -43.14 47.01
C GLN A 29 8.07 -43.58 48.26
N HIS A 30 8.59 -42.60 49.01
CA HIS A 30 8.04 -42.15 50.30
C HIS A 30 9.02 -41.18 50.98
N HIS A 31 8.67 -39.90 51.12
CA HIS A 31 8.65 -39.18 52.41
C HIS A 31 8.29 -37.71 52.20
N GLN A 32 7.22 -37.33 52.88
CA GLN A 32 6.69 -35.98 53.00
C GLN A 32 7.63 -35.07 53.80
N GLN A 33 7.35 -33.78 53.67
CA GLN A 33 7.82 -32.65 54.48
C GLN A 33 9.11 -31.97 54.03
N GLN A 34 8.95 -30.99 53.14
CA GLN A 34 9.70 -29.73 53.26
C GLN A 34 8.84 -28.52 52.87
N LYS A 35 8.39 -27.83 53.92
CA LYS A 35 8.17 -26.38 54.07
C LYS A 35 7.50 -25.64 52.89
N GLN A 36 6.17 -25.53 52.96
CA GLN A 36 5.43 -24.43 52.34
C GLN A 36 5.88 -23.11 52.99
N ARG A 37 6.59 -22.26 52.23
CA ARG A 37 6.64 -20.82 52.51
C ARG A 37 5.33 -20.21 51.98
N PRO A 38 4.67 -19.30 52.72
CA PRO A 38 3.47 -18.65 52.22
C PRO A 38 3.88 -17.74 51.05
N THR A 39 3.48 -18.10 49.84
CA THR A 39 3.49 -17.17 48.71
C THR A 39 2.41 -16.14 48.99
N HIS A 40 2.81 -14.94 49.42
CA HIS A 40 1.92 -13.79 49.38
C HIS A 40 1.40 -13.67 47.94
N LYS A 41 0.16 -14.09 47.70
CA LYS A 41 -0.54 -13.83 46.45
C LYS A 41 -0.67 -12.32 46.34
N HIS A 42 0.26 -11.69 45.62
CA HIS A 42 0.22 -10.26 45.38
C HIS A 42 -1.02 -9.97 44.53
N VAL A 43 -2.12 -9.58 45.20
CA VAL A 43 -3.36 -9.18 44.50
C VAL A 43 -3.00 -8.11 43.45
N PRO A 44 -3.40 -8.27 42.18
CA PRO A 44 -3.08 -7.33 41.11
C PRO A 44 -3.53 -5.90 41.44
N CYS A 45 -2.76 -4.89 41.01
CA CYS A 45 -3.09 -3.48 41.24
C CYS A 45 -4.48 -3.10 40.71
N GLY A 46 -4.89 -3.61 39.54
CA GLY A 46 -6.23 -3.34 38.99
C GLY A 46 -7.36 -3.81 39.89
N LYS A 47 -7.23 -4.98 40.53
CA LYS A 47 -8.23 -5.52 41.47
C LYS A 47 -8.32 -4.72 42.78
N ARG A 48 -7.29 -3.93 43.12
CA ARG A 48 -7.28 -3.03 44.29
C ARG A 48 -7.71 -1.61 43.97
N THR A 49 -7.90 -1.29 42.70
CA THR A 49 -8.15 0.08 42.25
C THR A 49 -9.62 0.27 41.94
N ASP A 50 -10.22 1.28 42.56
CA ASP A 50 -11.45 1.89 42.10
C ASP A 50 -11.09 2.88 40.97
N PHE A 51 -11.65 2.66 39.77
CA PHE A 51 -11.40 3.53 38.64
C PHE A 51 -12.26 4.80 38.67
N GLY A 52 -13.33 4.81 39.46
CA GLY A 52 -14.30 5.89 39.54
C GLY A 52 -15.25 5.91 38.34
N TYR A 53 -15.52 4.76 37.74
CA TYR A 53 -16.42 4.59 36.60
C TYR A 53 -17.80 4.06 37.06
N ASP A 54 -18.79 4.18 36.18
CA ASP A 54 -20.14 3.71 36.45
C ASP A 54 -20.16 2.17 36.67
N LYS A 55 -21.03 1.66 37.54
CA LYS A 55 -21.03 0.23 37.96
C LYS A 55 -22.19 -0.59 37.42
N ASP A 56 -23.08 0.03 36.67
CA ASP A 56 -24.33 -0.52 36.14
C ASP A 56 -24.19 -0.98 34.67
N PHE A 57 -23.01 -1.50 34.29
CA PHE A 57 -22.77 -1.95 32.91
C PHE A 57 -23.78 -2.99 32.44
N ASP A 58 -24.00 -4.04 33.25
CA ASP A 58 -24.91 -5.13 32.91
C ASP A 58 -26.38 -4.70 32.92
N ASP A 59 -26.74 -3.57 33.54
CA ASP A 59 -28.09 -3.02 33.50
C ASP A 59 -28.36 -2.29 32.17
N ARG A 60 -27.33 -1.65 31.60
CA ARG A 60 -27.44 -0.84 30.38
C ARG A 60 -27.09 -1.58 29.10
N TYR A 61 -26.12 -2.49 29.14
CA TYR A 61 -25.60 -3.16 27.95
C TYR A 61 -25.74 -4.67 28.03
N SER A 62 -25.83 -5.30 26.85
CA SER A 62 -25.73 -6.75 26.71
C SER A 62 -24.59 -7.12 25.76
N LEU A 63 -23.58 -7.83 26.27
CA LEU A 63 -22.43 -8.26 25.47
C LEU A 63 -22.84 -9.35 24.47
N GLY A 64 -22.34 -9.21 23.26
CA GLY A 64 -22.55 -10.14 22.15
C GLY A 64 -21.24 -10.71 21.61
N LYS A 65 -21.13 -10.74 20.28
CA LYS A 65 -20.02 -11.40 19.58
C LYS A 65 -18.66 -10.73 19.87
N LEU A 66 -17.62 -11.55 20.03
CA LEU A 66 -16.23 -11.10 20.08
C LEU A 66 -15.78 -10.50 18.73
N LEU A 67 -15.23 -9.29 18.77
CA LEU A 67 -14.67 -8.58 17.61
C LEU A 67 -13.15 -8.72 17.51
N GLY A 68 -12.44 -8.70 18.63
CA GLY A 68 -10.97 -8.73 18.62
C GLY A 68 -10.36 -8.84 20.02
N HIS A 69 -9.04 -8.93 20.07
CA HIS A 69 -8.27 -9.02 21.32
C HIS A 69 -7.14 -7.97 21.34
N GLY A 70 -6.90 -7.38 22.51
CA GLY A 70 -5.80 -6.46 22.78
C GLY A 70 -4.93 -6.93 23.93
N GLN A 71 -3.94 -6.11 24.32
CA GLN A 71 -2.94 -6.47 25.33
C GLN A 71 -3.57 -6.85 26.69
N PHE A 72 -4.64 -6.15 27.10
CA PHE A 72 -5.24 -6.30 28.43
C PHE A 72 -6.66 -6.87 28.41
N GLY A 73 -7.22 -7.17 27.24
CA GLY A 73 -8.64 -7.47 27.14
C GLY A 73 -9.14 -7.84 25.76
N TYR A 74 -10.46 -7.88 25.64
CA TYR A 74 -11.17 -8.30 24.44
C TYR A 74 -12.22 -7.25 24.08
N THR A 75 -12.43 -7.04 22.79
CA THR A 75 -13.45 -6.12 22.28
C THR A 75 -14.64 -6.93 21.78
N TYR A 76 -15.84 -6.57 22.21
CA TYR A 76 -17.10 -7.22 21.85
C TYR A 76 -18.06 -6.23 21.18
N VAL A 77 -18.98 -6.74 20.36
CA VAL A 77 -20.23 -6.03 20.09
C VAL A 77 -21.06 -6.05 21.37
N ALA A 78 -21.75 -4.97 21.69
CA ALA A 78 -22.82 -4.95 22.68
C ALA A 78 -24.06 -4.25 22.13
N ILE A 79 -25.21 -4.50 22.76
CA ILE A 79 -26.48 -3.83 22.47
C ILE A 79 -26.84 -2.98 23.69
N ASP A 80 -27.05 -1.69 23.49
CA ASP A 80 -27.67 -0.79 24.47
C ASP A 80 -29.13 -1.21 24.67
N LYS A 81 -29.50 -1.52 25.90
CA LYS A 81 -30.83 -2.03 26.25
C LYS A 81 -31.89 -0.95 26.20
N ALA A 82 -31.52 0.33 26.24
CA ALA A 82 -32.48 1.44 26.24
C ALA A 82 -33.09 1.66 24.85
N ASP A 83 -32.29 1.59 23.78
CA ASP A 83 -32.71 1.93 22.42
C ASP A 83 -32.38 0.85 21.37
N GLY A 84 -31.71 -0.24 21.78
CA GLY A 84 -31.26 -1.31 20.88
C GLY A 84 -30.03 -0.95 20.05
N HIS A 85 -29.38 0.19 20.31
CA HIS A 85 -28.23 0.64 19.54
C HIS A 85 -27.02 -0.28 19.75
N ARG A 86 -26.31 -0.59 18.66
CA ARG A 86 -25.14 -1.48 18.69
C ARG A 86 -23.87 -0.66 18.92
N VAL A 87 -23.06 -1.11 19.86
CA VAL A 87 -21.81 -0.46 20.28
C VAL A 87 -20.64 -1.45 20.32
N ALA A 88 -19.42 -0.94 20.37
CA ALA A 88 -18.23 -1.73 20.66
C ALA A 88 -17.84 -1.54 22.14
N VAL A 89 -17.53 -2.64 22.83
CA VAL A 89 -17.12 -2.62 24.24
C VAL A 89 -15.77 -3.30 24.39
N LYS A 90 -14.76 -2.51 24.76
CA LYS A 90 -13.44 -3.03 25.15
C LYS A 90 -13.48 -3.42 26.62
N ARG A 91 -13.49 -4.73 26.91
CA ARG A 91 -13.52 -5.30 28.26
C ARG A 91 -12.11 -5.68 28.70
N LEU A 92 -11.60 -4.98 29.71
CA LEU A 92 -10.24 -5.09 30.23
C LEU A 92 -10.22 -5.82 31.57
N ASP A 93 -9.38 -6.83 31.71
CA ASP A 93 -9.32 -7.66 32.91
C ASP A 93 -8.45 -7.00 34.01
N LYS A 94 -9.07 -6.63 35.13
CA LYS A 94 -8.40 -6.01 36.28
C LYS A 94 -7.33 -6.94 36.88
N ALA A 95 -7.45 -8.26 36.73
CA ALA A 95 -6.44 -9.21 37.22
C ALA A 95 -5.14 -9.19 36.38
N LYS A 96 -5.21 -8.78 35.11
CA LYS A 96 -4.02 -8.64 34.24
C LYS A 96 -3.24 -7.35 34.52
N MET A 97 -3.83 -6.39 35.23
CA MET A 97 -3.20 -5.12 35.61
C MET A 97 -2.36 -5.30 36.88
N VAL A 98 -1.24 -6.02 36.76
CA VAL A 98 -0.38 -6.37 37.91
C VAL A 98 0.38 -5.15 38.44
N LEU A 99 0.82 -4.25 37.57
CA LEU A 99 1.61 -3.07 37.92
C LEU A 99 0.76 -1.80 37.94
N PRO A 100 1.12 -0.78 38.76
CA PRO A 100 0.41 0.50 38.79
C PRO A 100 0.31 1.19 37.44
N ILE A 101 1.37 1.09 36.62
CA ILE A 101 1.41 1.69 35.28
C ILE A 101 0.28 1.18 34.38
N ALA A 102 -0.11 -0.09 34.48
CA ALA A 102 -1.20 -0.66 33.69
C ALA A 102 -2.56 -0.03 34.05
N VAL A 103 -2.76 0.31 35.33
CA VAL A 103 -3.96 1.02 35.80
C VAL A 103 -3.95 2.46 35.29
N GLU A 104 -2.80 3.13 35.35
CA GLU A 104 -2.64 4.48 34.81
C GLU A 104 -2.84 4.53 33.30
N ASP A 105 -2.40 3.51 32.56
CA ASP A 105 -2.59 3.40 31.11
C ASP A 105 -4.08 3.33 30.74
N VAL A 106 -4.87 2.52 31.46
CA VAL A 106 -6.33 2.44 31.25
C VAL A 106 -7.03 3.76 31.61
N LYS A 107 -6.67 4.38 32.74
CA LYS A 107 -7.21 5.70 33.12
C LYS A 107 -6.85 6.76 32.07
N ARG A 108 -5.65 6.69 31.51
CA ARG A 108 -5.19 7.58 30.45
C ARG A 108 -5.97 7.36 29.16
N GLU A 109 -6.14 6.12 28.72
CA GLU A 109 -6.91 5.80 27.51
C GLU A 109 -8.33 6.39 27.57
N VAL A 110 -9.05 6.18 28.67
CA VAL A 110 -10.39 6.77 28.87
C VAL A 110 -10.34 8.30 28.84
N LYS A 111 -9.34 8.92 29.49
CA LYS A 111 -9.18 10.38 29.48
C LYS A 111 -8.92 10.92 28.07
N ILE A 112 -8.10 10.24 27.27
CA ILE A 112 -7.78 10.62 25.90
C ILE A 112 -9.03 10.49 25.01
N LEU A 113 -9.72 9.36 25.08
CA LEU A 113 -10.96 9.14 24.33
C LEU A 113 -12.03 10.18 24.66
N LYS A 114 -12.18 10.57 25.93
CA LYS A 114 -13.06 11.67 26.34
C LYS A 114 -12.62 13.02 25.77
N ALA A 115 -11.33 13.31 25.75
CA ALA A 115 -10.80 14.59 25.25
C ALA A 115 -10.96 14.74 23.73
N LEU A 116 -10.90 13.64 22.98
CA LEU A 116 -11.02 13.62 21.52
C LEU A 116 -12.44 13.32 21.03
N ALA A 117 -13.40 13.17 21.95
CA ALA A 117 -14.79 12.86 21.63
C ALA A 117 -15.40 13.97 20.74
N GLY A 118 -16.17 13.58 19.73
CA GLY A 118 -16.77 14.50 18.76
C GLY A 118 -15.92 14.76 17.50
N HIS A 119 -14.64 14.39 17.48
CA HIS A 119 -13.83 14.51 16.26
C HIS A 119 -14.29 13.49 15.19
N GLU A 120 -14.49 13.95 13.94
CA GLU A 120 -15.10 13.15 12.87
C GLU A 120 -14.36 11.85 12.55
N ASN A 121 -13.02 11.83 12.71
CA ASN A 121 -12.17 10.68 12.42
C ASN A 121 -11.68 9.92 13.67
N VAL A 122 -12.20 10.22 14.86
CA VAL A 122 -11.96 9.45 16.08
C VAL A 122 -13.24 8.68 16.43
N VAL A 123 -13.10 7.47 16.96
CA VAL A 123 -14.25 6.69 17.44
C VAL A 123 -14.99 7.47 18.52
N GLN A 124 -16.32 7.56 18.42
CA GLN A 124 -17.08 8.23 19.47
C GLN A 124 -16.96 7.44 20.78
N PHE A 125 -16.49 8.10 21.84
CA PHE A 125 -16.55 7.58 23.20
C PHE A 125 -17.94 7.82 23.77
N TYR A 126 -18.57 6.77 24.30
CA TYR A 126 -19.88 6.88 24.95
C TYR A 126 -19.74 6.94 26.46
N ASN A 127 -19.15 5.90 27.07
CA ASN A 127 -18.93 5.88 28.50
C ASN A 127 -17.88 4.84 28.92
N ALA A 128 -17.47 4.87 30.19
CA ALA A 128 -16.66 3.83 30.81
C ALA A 128 -17.36 3.32 32.06
N PHE A 129 -17.28 2.01 32.27
CA PHE A 129 -17.86 1.32 33.41
C PHE A 129 -16.82 0.41 34.09
N GLU A 130 -17.11 -0.04 35.29
CA GLU A 130 -16.31 -1.04 35.98
C GLU A 130 -17.13 -1.95 36.90
N ASP A 131 -16.66 -3.17 37.08
CA ASP A 131 -17.12 -4.10 38.13
C ASP A 131 -15.90 -4.64 38.91
N ASP A 132 -16.10 -5.64 39.77
CA ASP A 132 -15.03 -6.24 40.57
C ASP A 132 -13.92 -6.92 39.74
N SER A 133 -14.19 -7.21 38.46
CA SER A 133 -13.33 -7.97 37.57
C SER A 133 -12.86 -7.23 36.33
N TYR A 134 -13.64 -6.28 35.83
CA TYR A 134 -13.41 -5.68 34.52
C TYR A 134 -13.57 -4.17 34.55
N VAL A 135 -12.89 -3.53 33.61
CA VAL A 135 -13.19 -2.18 33.14
C VAL A 135 -13.77 -2.31 31.73
N TYR A 136 -14.86 -1.60 31.46
CA TYR A 136 -15.54 -1.60 30.17
C TYR A 136 -15.43 -0.21 29.55
N ILE A 137 -14.90 -0.11 28.33
CA ILE A 137 -14.86 1.13 27.57
C ILE A 137 -15.85 0.99 26.40
N VAL A 138 -16.93 1.77 26.44
CA VAL A 138 -18.04 1.72 25.47
C VAL A 138 -17.84 2.81 24.43
N MET A 139 -17.81 2.41 23.16
CA MET A 139 -17.47 3.27 22.03
C MET A 139 -18.27 2.92 20.77
N GLU A 140 -18.23 3.80 19.77
CA GLU A 140 -18.86 3.61 18.46
C GLU A 140 -18.37 2.30 17.79
N LEU A 141 -19.32 1.53 17.29
CA LEU A 141 -19.04 0.30 16.55
C LEU A 141 -18.68 0.64 15.10
N CYS A 142 -17.50 0.22 14.65
CA CYS A 142 -17.05 0.34 13.26
C CYS A 142 -17.17 -1.01 12.55
N GLU A 143 -18.08 -1.11 11.58
CA GLU A 143 -18.39 -2.36 10.86
C GLU A 143 -17.88 -2.38 9.41
N GLY A 144 -17.18 -1.33 8.98
CA GLY A 144 -16.69 -1.18 7.61
C GLY A 144 -15.37 -1.86 7.30
N GLY A 145 -14.79 -2.58 8.28
CA GLY A 145 -13.52 -3.30 8.14
C GLY A 145 -12.27 -2.42 8.29
N GLU A 146 -11.11 -3.06 8.22
CA GLU A 146 -9.80 -2.43 8.30
C GLU A 146 -9.45 -1.65 7.03
N LEU A 147 -8.58 -0.64 7.18
CA LEU A 147 -8.17 0.24 6.10
C LEU A 147 -7.65 -0.52 4.86
N LEU A 148 -6.69 -1.44 5.05
CA LEU A 148 -6.04 -2.15 3.96
C LEU A 148 -6.98 -3.14 3.27
N ASP A 149 -7.81 -3.84 4.04
CA ASP A 149 -8.74 -4.83 3.49
C ASP A 149 -9.72 -4.18 2.51
N ARG A 150 -10.23 -2.99 2.85
CA ARG A 150 -11.14 -2.25 1.98
C ARG A 150 -10.49 -1.74 0.71
N ILE A 151 -9.22 -1.35 0.80
CA ILE A 151 -8.43 -0.94 -0.37
C ILE A 151 -8.16 -2.14 -1.26
N LEU A 152 -7.80 -3.29 -0.69
CA LEU A 152 -7.60 -4.55 -1.40
C LEU A 152 -8.91 -5.12 -1.98
N ALA A 153 -10.07 -4.78 -1.42
CA ALA A 153 -11.36 -5.16 -1.96
C ALA A 153 -11.74 -4.37 -3.23
N LYS A 154 -11.15 -3.19 -3.47
CA LYS A 154 -11.31 -2.41 -4.72
C LYS A 154 -10.51 -2.99 -5.91
N LYS A 155 -10.23 -4.30 -5.90
CA LYS A 155 -9.34 -5.03 -6.85
C LYS A 155 -9.66 -4.86 -8.34
N ASN A 156 -10.82 -4.31 -8.70
CA ASN A 156 -11.22 -4.03 -10.07
C ASN A 156 -10.81 -2.60 -10.47
N SER A 157 -9.50 -2.34 -10.57
CA SER A 157 -8.87 -1.21 -11.28
C SER A 157 -9.02 0.23 -10.73
N ARG A 158 -9.90 0.52 -9.75
CA ARG A 158 -10.25 1.93 -9.41
C ARG A 158 -9.47 2.64 -8.29
N TYR A 159 -8.42 2.06 -7.71
CA TYR A 159 -7.69 2.71 -6.59
C TYR A 159 -6.67 3.76 -7.08
N SER A 160 -6.97 5.04 -6.83
CA SER A 160 -6.18 6.18 -7.30
C SER A 160 -5.37 6.86 -6.19
N GLU A 161 -4.49 7.79 -6.57
CA GLU A 161 -3.79 8.63 -5.58
C GLU A 161 -4.78 9.47 -4.79
N LYS A 162 -5.89 9.90 -5.39
CA LYS A 162 -6.93 10.64 -4.70
C LYS A 162 -7.58 9.80 -3.61
N ASP A 163 -7.86 8.52 -3.88
CA ASP A 163 -8.35 7.60 -2.85
C ASP A 163 -7.38 7.51 -1.67
N ALA A 164 -6.07 7.37 -1.97
CA ALA A 164 -5.02 7.37 -0.95
C ALA A 164 -4.97 8.71 -0.19
N ALA A 165 -5.06 9.84 -0.89
CA ALA A 165 -5.03 11.17 -0.29
C ALA A 165 -6.23 11.42 0.64
N VAL A 166 -7.43 10.93 0.29
CA VAL A 166 -8.64 11.02 1.14
C VAL A 166 -8.44 10.27 2.45
N VAL A 167 -7.89 9.06 2.39
CA VAL A 167 -7.56 8.25 3.58
C VAL A 167 -6.49 8.93 4.42
N VAL A 168 -5.40 9.36 3.79
CA VAL A 168 -4.26 10.00 4.48
C VAL A 168 -4.67 11.31 5.14
N ARG A 169 -5.52 12.11 4.49
CA ARG A 169 -6.08 13.33 5.06
C ARG A 169 -6.82 13.05 6.36
N GLN A 170 -7.65 12.01 6.40
CA GLN A 170 -8.38 11.62 7.61
C GLN A 170 -7.42 11.17 8.73
N MET A 171 -6.38 10.38 8.41
CA MET A 171 -5.35 10.00 9.41
C MET A 171 -4.58 11.22 9.94
N LEU A 172 -4.25 12.19 9.07
CA LEU A 172 -3.57 13.41 9.47
C LEU A 172 -4.47 14.33 10.33
N LYS A 173 -5.78 14.39 10.08
CA LYS A 173 -6.73 15.11 10.94
C LYS A 173 -6.68 14.55 12.36
N VAL A 174 -6.71 13.22 12.51
CA VAL A 174 -6.55 12.56 13.84
C VAL A 174 -5.22 12.95 14.49
N ALA A 175 -4.11 12.86 13.75
CA ALA A 175 -2.80 13.20 14.30
C ALA A 175 -2.72 14.68 14.71
N ALA A 176 -3.21 15.59 13.87
CA ALA A 176 -3.23 17.02 14.16
C ALA A 176 -4.08 17.34 15.41
N GLU A 177 -5.24 16.71 15.54
CA GLU A 177 -6.13 16.87 16.70
C GLU A 177 -5.47 16.38 18.00
N CYS A 178 -4.79 15.23 17.94
CA CYS A 178 -3.99 14.71 19.05
C CYS A 178 -2.88 15.70 19.42
N HIS A 179 -2.13 16.18 18.43
CA HIS A 179 -0.98 17.06 18.67
C HIS A 179 -1.40 18.41 19.23
N LEU A 180 -2.54 18.94 18.79
CA LEU A 180 -3.15 20.18 19.31
C LEU A 180 -3.50 20.07 20.79
N HIS A 181 -4.00 18.91 21.21
CA HIS A 181 -4.30 18.60 22.60
C HIS A 181 -3.08 18.13 23.42
N GLY A 182 -1.87 18.26 22.86
CA GLY A 182 -0.63 17.88 23.53
C GLY A 182 -0.49 16.38 23.73
N LEU A 183 -1.01 15.56 22.82
CA LEU A 183 -0.92 14.10 22.85
C LEU A 183 -0.05 13.57 21.71
N VAL A 184 0.45 12.35 21.89
CA VAL A 184 1.05 11.55 20.81
C VAL A 184 0.35 10.19 20.79
N HIS A 185 -0.05 9.73 19.62
CA HIS A 185 -0.77 8.46 19.48
C HIS A 185 0.14 7.25 19.71
N ARG A 186 1.37 7.30 19.18
CA ARG A 186 2.47 6.32 19.33
C ARG A 186 2.27 4.94 18.68
N ASP A 187 1.06 4.59 18.24
CA ASP A 187 0.81 3.35 17.48
C ASP A 187 -0.06 3.58 16.24
N MET A 188 0.26 4.59 15.43
CA MET A 188 -0.41 4.79 14.14
C MET A 188 -0.06 3.64 13.19
N LYS A 189 -1.05 2.82 12.85
CA LYS A 189 -0.93 1.67 11.92
C LYS A 189 -2.30 1.37 11.28
N PRO A 190 -2.35 0.74 10.09
CA PRO A 190 -3.61 0.53 9.40
C PRO A 190 -4.68 -0.23 10.20
N GLU A 191 -4.27 -1.14 11.07
CA GLU A 191 -5.17 -1.95 11.92
C GLU A 191 -5.94 -1.11 12.95
N ASN A 192 -5.41 0.07 13.31
CA ASN A 192 -6.05 1.00 14.26
C ASN A 192 -6.98 2.01 13.57
N PHE A 193 -7.14 1.90 12.24
CA PHE A 193 -8.06 2.70 11.44
C PHE A 193 -9.13 1.82 10.79
N LEU A 194 -10.36 1.95 11.28
CA LEU A 194 -11.51 1.19 10.81
C LEU A 194 -12.49 2.11 10.09
N PHE A 195 -13.17 1.60 9.07
CA PHE A 195 -14.30 2.31 8.49
C PHE A 195 -15.54 2.12 9.35
N LYS A 196 -16.33 3.19 9.53
CA LYS A 196 -17.56 3.14 10.34
C LYS A 196 -18.55 2.10 9.81
N SER A 197 -18.68 1.96 8.50
CA SER A 197 -19.64 1.09 7.82
C SER A 197 -19.15 0.66 6.44
N THR A 198 -19.82 -0.31 5.83
CA THR A 198 -19.49 -0.87 4.51
C THR A 198 -19.86 0.06 3.34
N LYS A 199 -20.60 1.15 3.58
CA LYS A 199 -20.97 2.14 2.54
C LYS A 199 -19.74 2.80 1.95
N GLU A 200 -19.64 2.96 0.63
CA GLU A 200 -18.44 3.43 -0.08
C GLU A 200 -17.79 4.71 0.51
N ASN A 201 -18.60 5.70 0.88
CA ASN A 201 -18.19 7.00 1.43
C ASN A 201 -18.08 7.01 2.98
N SER A 202 -18.02 5.84 3.62
CA SER A 202 -17.96 5.75 5.07
C SER A 202 -16.69 6.41 5.64
N PRO A 203 -16.79 7.18 6.74
CA PRO A 203 -15.63 7.82 7.34
C PRO A 203 -14.67 6.80 7.95
N LEU A 204 -13.38 7.13 7.91
CA LEU A 204 -12.33 6.42 8.61
C LEU A 204 -12.25 6.89 10.07
N LYS A 205 -12.15 5.93 11.00
CA LYS A 205 -12.16 6.13 12.45
C LYS A 205 -10.91 5.52 13.08
N ALA A 206 -10.17 6.31 13.85
CA ALA A 206 -9.12 5.83 14.74
C ALA A 206 -9.75 5.22 16.01
N THR A 207 -9.33 4.01 16.39
CA THR A 207 -10.03 3.21 17.41
C THR A 207 -9.20 2.80 18.63
N ASP A 208 -7.86 2.87 18.59
CA ASP A 208 -7.01 2.37 19.69
C ASP A 208 -6.00 3.40 20.20
N PHE A 209 -6.25 3.93 21.39
CA PHE A 209 -5.41 4.92 22.07
C PHE A 209 -4.67 4.32 23.28
N GLY A 210 -4.62 2.99 23.40
CA GLY A 210 -4.04 2.31 24.57
C GLY A 210 -2.54 2.55 24.78
N LEU A 211 -1.81 2.96 23.73
CA LEU A 211 -0.38 3.33 23.79
C LEU A 211 -0.14 4.85 23.76
N SER A 212 -1.21 5.64 23.62
CA SER A 212 -1.14 7.10 23.54
C SER A 212 -0.80 7.73 24.89
N ASP A 213 -0.15 8.89 24.85
CA ASP A 213 0.26 9.58 26.08
C ASP A 213 0.32 11.10 25.87
N PHE A 214 0.18 11.84 26.98
CA PHE A 214 0.30 13.29 27.00
C PHE A 214 1.78 13.70 26.98
N ILE A 215 2.08 14.68 26.14
CA ILE A 215 3.37 15.37 26.08
C ILE A 215 3.48 16.22 27.34
N LYS A 216 4.52 16.00 28.13
CA LYS A 216 4.83 16.80 29.32
C LYS A 216 6.19 17.47 29.12
N PRO A 217 6.34 18.77 29.43
CA PRO A 217 7.64 19.43 29.40
C PRO A 217 8.68 18.63 30.20
N GLY A 218 9.83 18.32 29.59
CA GLY A 218 10.91 17.55 30.21
C GLY A 218 10.73 16.03 30.25
N LYS A 219 9.54 15.47 29.99
CA LYS A 219 9.31 14.02 29.90
C LYS A 219 9.79 13.51 28.54
N LYS A 220 10.79 12.63 28.54
CA LYS A 220 11.22 11.88 27.35
C LYS A 220 10.55 10.51 27.35
N PHE A 221 9.97 10.12 26.22
CA PHE A 221 9.43 8.78 26.05
C PHE A 221 10.58 7.81 25.83
N HIS A 222 10.86 6.97 26.83
CA HIS A 222 11.98 6.05 26.80
C HIS A 222 11.64 4.65 26.30
N ASP A 223 10.36 4.35 26.13
CA ASP A 223 9.88 3.04 25.70
C ASP A 223 9.80 2.98 24.17
N ILE A 224 10.33 1.90 23.62
CA ILE A 224 10.13 1.53 22.22
C ILE A 224 8.75 0.87 22.17
N VAL A 225 7.79 1.58 21.59
CA VAL A 225 6.41 1.12 21.41
C VAL A 225 6.01 1.32 19.95
N GLY A 226 4.96 0.64 19.54
CA GLY A 226 4.46 0.65 18.17
C GLY A 226 4.93 -0.58 17.39
N SER A 227 4.28 -0.81 16.25
CA SER A 227 4.59 -1.97 15.40
C SER A 227 5.86 -1.73 14.58
N ALA A 228 6.76 -2.72 14.52
CA ALA A 228 8.12 -2.57 13.98
C ALA A 228 8.21 -1.98 12.56
N TYR A 229 7.19 -2.21 11.72
CA TYR A 229 7.16 -1.70 10.35
C TYR A 229 6.89 -0.20 10.25
N TYR A 230 6.23 0.40 11.24
CA TYR A 230 5.76 1.79 11.22
C TYR A 230 6.54 2.68 12.18
N VAL A 231 7.39 2.11 13.04
CA VAL A 231 8.12 2.84 14.07
C VAL A 231 9.10 3.87 13.47
N ALA A 232 9.14 5.06 14.09
CA ALA A 232 10.01 6.15 13.68
C ALA A 232 11.46 5.97 14.20
N PRO A 233 12.47 6.47 13.47
CA PRO A 233 13.88 6.30 13.85
C PRO A 233 14.23 6.91 15.21
N GLU A 234 13.56 8.00 15.61
CA GLU A 234 13.75 8.63 16.92
C GLU A 234 13.11 7.84 18.08
N VAL A 235 12.04 7.07 17.82
CA VAL A 235 11.44 6.16 18.82
C VAL A 235 12.42 5.04 19.17
N LEU A 236 13.11 4.48 18.17
CA LEU A 236 14.19 3.50 18.38
C LEU A 236 15.36 4.09 19.19
N LYS A 237 15.55 5.41 19.13
CA LYS A 237 16.53 6.16 19.92
C LYS A 237 15.96 6.68 21.25
N ARG A 238 14.77 6.22 21.66
CA ARG A 238 14.10 6.58 22.92
C ARG A 238 13.81 8.08 23.03
N LYS A 239 13.39 8.69 21.92
CA LYS A 239 13.02 10.10 21.76
C LYS A 239 11.74 10.23 20.93
N SER A 240 10.62 9.72 21.45
CA SER A 240 9.31 9.89 20.80
C SER A 240 8.82 11.35 20.92
N GLY A 241 8.01 11.78 19.96
CA GLY A 241 7.29 13.05 19.97
C GLY A 241 6.15 13.01 18.94
N PRO A 242 5.36 14.08 18.79
CA PRO A 242 4.33 14.20 17.75
C PRO A 242 4.77 13.75 16.35
N GLU A 243 6.04 14.03 16.03
CA GLU A 243 6.65 13.76 14.75
C GLU A 243 6.65 12.26 14.42
N SER A 244 6.67 11.38 15.44
CA SER A 244 6.65 9.92 15.22
C SER A 244 5.33 9.44 14.61
N ASP A 245 4.20 10.06 14.95
CA ASP A 245 2.91 9.72 14.34
C ASP A 245 2.90 10.07 12.85
N VAL A 246 3.53 11.21 12.50
CA VAL A 246 3.64 11.66 11.11
C VAL A 246 4.52 10.72 10.28
N TRP A 247 5.60 10.20 10.87
CA TRP A 247 6.42 9.17 10.23
C TRP A 247 5.61 7.90 9.94
N SER A 248 4.88 7.40 10.94
CA SER A 248 4.02 6.23 10.77
C SER A 248 3.01 6.42 9.65
N ILE A 249 2.35 7.58 9.58
CA ILE A 249 1.45 7.95 8.48
C ILE A 249 2.20 8.00 7.13
N GLY A 250 3.44 8.48 7.10
CA GLY A 250 4.31 8.42 5.92
C GLY A 250 4.59 6.99 5.45
N VAL A 251 4.83 6.06 6.38
CA VAL A 251 5.01 4.63 6.06
C VAL A 251 3.72 4.05 5.48
N ILE A 252 2.58 4.33 6.11
CA ILE A 252 1.26 3.88 5.60
C ILE A 252 1.04 4.45 4.20
N THR A 253 1.25 5.75 3.99
CA THR A 253 1.10 6.41 2.69
C THR A 253 1.96 5.76 1.61
N TYR A 254 3.23 5.44 1.92
CA TYR A 254 4.12 4.72 1.00
C TYR A 254 3.53 3.36 0.60
N ILE A 255 2.99 2.61 1.57
CA ILE A 255 2.36 1.30 1.32
C ILE A 255 1.08 1.45 0.50
N LEU A 256 0.24 2.44 0.78
CA LEU A 256 -0.99 2.70 0.02
C LEU A 256 -0.68 2.96 -1.45
N LEU A 257 0.37 3.73 -1.73
CA LEU A 257 0.73 4.09 -3.09
C LEU A 257 1.42 2.96 -3.86
N CYS A 258 2.25 2.14 -3.22
CA CYS A 258 3.10 1.20 -3.97
C CYS A 258 2.92 -0.27 -3.60
N GLY A 259 2.06 -0.58 -2.62
CA GLY A 259 1.80 -1.92 -2.11
C GLY A 259 2.99 -2.59 -1.40
N LYS A 260 4.10 -1.86 -1.17
CA LYS A 260 5.33 -2.39 -0.58
C LYS A 260 5.73 -1.60 0.65
N ARG A 261 6.42 -2.25 1.58
CA ARG A 261 6.99 -1.60 2.76
C ARG A 261 8.23 -0.78 2.36
N PRO A 262 8.40 0.46 2.88
CA PRO A 262 9.57 1.28 2.58
C PRO A 262 10.87 0.74 3.20
N PHE A 263 10.74 0.06 4.34
CA PHE A 263 11.83 -0.56 5.09
C PHE A 263 11.46 -2.02 5.36
N TRP A 264 12.32 -2.96 5.00
CA TRP A 264 12.02 -4.39 5.11
C TRP A 264 13.29 -5.22 5.31
N ASP A 265 13.20 -6.16 6.23
CA ASP A 265 14.14 -7.24 6.44
C ASP A 265 13.37 -8.47 6.96
N LYS A 266 14.03 -9.63 7.01
CA LYS A 266 13.45 -10.87 7.56
C LYS A 266 13.34 -10.84 9.08
N THR A 267 14.13 -9.99 9.74
CA THR A 267 14.21 -9.88 11.19
C THR A 267 13.81 -8.49 11.67
N GLU A 268 13.27 -8.40 12.87
CA GLU A 268 12.91 -7.11 13.50
C GLU A 268 14.13 -6.19 13.65
N ASP A 269 15.25 -6.73 14.13
CA ASP A 269 16.52 -6.00 14.21
C ASP A 269 17.00 -5.50 12.84
N GLY A 270 16.76 -6.28 11.79
CA GLY A 270 17.04 -5.88 10.41
C GLY A 270 16.17 -4.70 9.97
N ILE A 271 14.86 -4.75 10.25
CA ILE A 271 13.93 -3.65 9.96
C ILE A 271 14.37 -2.38 10.69
N PHE A 272 14.77 -2.49 11.96
CA PHE A 272 15.28 -1.34 12.73
C PHE A 272 16.56 -0.76 12.10
N LYS A 273 17.47 -1.60 11.61
CA LYS A 273 18.66 -1.14 10.88
C LYS A 273 18.29 -0.42 9.58
N GLU A 274 17.32 -0.94 8.83
CA GLU A 274 16.80 -0.30 7.62
C GLU A 274 16.22 1.08 7.91
N VAL A 275 15.33 1.18 8.90
CA VAL A 275 14.72 2.45 9.36
C VAL A 275 15.81 3.46 9.77
N LEU A 276 16.82 3.01 10.50
CA LEU A 276 17.89 3.88 10.98
C LEU A 276 18.85 4.33 9.88
N ARG A 277 19.17 3.48 8.88
CA ARG A 277 20.26 3.72 7.92
C ARG A 277 19.81 4.10 6.51
N ASN A 278 18.80 3.43 5.98
CA ASN A 278 18.45 3.54 4.56
C ASN A 278 17.33 4.55 4.29
N LYS A 279 17.18 4.93 3.01
CA LYS A 279 16.09 5.78 2.52
C LYS A 279 15.08 4.91 1.76
N PRO A 280 13.78 5.27 1.75
CA PRO A 280 12.79 4.54 0.95
C PRO A 280 13.15 4.56 -0.56
N ASP A 281 12.81 3.49 -1.27
CA ASP A 281 13.10 3.36 -2.71
C ASP A 281 11.97 3.88 -3.59
N PHE A 282 12.19 5.04 -4.22
CA PHE A 282 11.23 5.66 -5.14
C PHE A 282 11.52 5.37 -6.63
N ARG A 283 12.35 4.37 -6.94
CA ARG A 283 12.80 4.08 -8.32
C ARG A 283 12.10 2.90 -8.96
N ARG A 284 11.73 1.89 -8.18
CA ARG A 284 11.09 0.65 -8.68
C ARG A 284 9.59 0.85 -8.89
N LYS A 285 9.01 0.15 -9.86
CA LYS A 285 7.56 0.14 -10.10
C LYS A 285 6.77 -0.15 -8.80
N PRO A 286 5.64 0.56 -8.55
CA PRO A 286 4.99 1.57 -9.41
C PRO A 286 5.52 3.01 -9.25
N TRP A 287 6.59 3.28 -8.49
CA TRP A 287 7.01 4.68 -8.26
C TRP A 287 7.25 5.51 -9.52
N PRO A 288 7.78 5.00 -10.64
CA PRO A 288 7.85 5.78 -11.87
C PRO A 288 6.51 6.22 -12.49
N THR A 289 5.35 5.76 -12.01
CA THR A 289 4.01 6.20 -12.45
C THR A 289 3.29 7.03 -11.37
N ILE A 290 3.82 7.08 -10.15
CA ILE A 290 3.26 7.91 -9.08
C ILE A 290 3.65 9.38 -9.28
N SER A 291 2.73 10.30 -9.04
CA SER A 291 2.89 11.74 -9.21
C SER A 291 4.06 12.30 -8.41
N SER A 292 4.61 13.41 -8.90
CA SER A 292 5.69 14.11 -8.20
C SER A 292 5.25 14.68 -6.86
N ALA A 293 4.00 15.16 -6.76
CA ALA A 293 3.39 15.68 -5.55
C ALA A 293 3.24 14.60 -4.48
N ALA A 294 2.81 13.39 -4.85
CA ALA A 294 2.76 12.24 -3.93
C ALA A 294 4.16 11.85 -3.41
N LYS A 295 5.13 11.75 -4.32
CA LYS A 295 6.53 11.46 -3.95
C LYS A 295 7.11 12.50 -3.01
N ASP A 296 6.89 13.78 -3.31
CA ASP A 296 7.35 14.89 -2.49
C ASP A 296 6.71 14.85 -1.09
N PHE A 297 5.40 14.62 -1.03
CA PHE A 297 4.66 14.43 0.21
C PHE A 297 5.28 13.30 1.07
N VAL A 298 5.42 12.10 0.50
CA VAL A 298 5.99 10.94 1.22
C VAL A 298 7.43 11.20 1.67
N LYS A 299 8.26 11.84 0.84
CA LYS A 299 9.63 12.22 1.22
C LYS A 299 9.66 13.16 2.42
N LYS A 300 8.74 14.13 2.49
CA LYS A 300 8.63 15.10 3.58
C LYS A 300 8.10 14.48 4.89
N LEU A 301 7.27 13.43 4.81
CA LEU A 301 6.85 12.67 6.00
C LEU A 301 7.93 11.69 6.49
N LEU A 302 8.72 11.12 5.57
CA LEU A 302 9.78 10.15 5.88
C LEU A 302 11.17 10.79 6.05
N VAL A 303 11.22 12.04 6.51
CA VAL A 303 12.46 12.71 6.93
C VAL A 303 12.91 12.14 8.27
N LYS A 304 14.17 11.68 8.35
CA LYS A 304 14.71 11.04 9.56
C LYS A 304 14.96 12.00 10.72
N ASP A 305 15.28 13.25 10.41
CA ASP A 305 15.36 14.29 11.44
C ASP A 305 13.93 14.75 11.77
N PRO A 306 13.41 14.48 12.98
CA PRO A 306 12.05 14.87 13.35
C PRO A 306 11.85 16.39 13.25
N ARG A 307 12.89 17.21 13.47
CA ARG A 307 12.76 18.68 13.42
C ARG A 307 12.56 19.23 12.01
N ALA A 308 13.01 18.49 11.00
CA ALA A 308 12.86 18.84 9.59
C ALA A 308 11.67 18.12 8.93
N ARG A 309 11.03 17.18 9.65
CA ARG A 309 9.83 16.48 9.20
C ARG A 309 8.63 17.42 9.31
N LEU A 310 7.69 17.33 8.37
CA LEU A 310 6.45 18.09 8.48
C LEU A 310 5.71 17.72 9.77
N THR A 311 5.05 18.72 10.37
CA THR A 311 4.02 18.47 11.38
C THR A 311 2.74 17.96 10.72
N ALA A 312 1.83 17.35 11.49
CA ALA A 312 0.55 16.90 10.95
C ALA A 312 -0.26 18.05 10.31
N ALA A 313 -0.26 19.23 10.94
CA ALA A 313 -0.91 20.44 10.42
C ALA A 313 -0.28 20.93 9.10
N GLN A 314 1.06 20.94 9.00
CA GLN A 314 1.76 21.29 7.77
C GLN A 314 1.50 20.26 6.66
N ALA A 315 1.48 18.97 7.02
CA ALA A 315 1.18 17.88 6.10
C ALA A 315 -0.23 18.03 5.52
N LEU A 316 -1.24 18.38 6.33
CA LEU A 316 -2.62 18.65 5.86
C LEU A 316 -2.70 19.76 4.79
N SER A 317 -1.77 20.71 4.83
CA SER A 317 -1.71 21.83 3.88
C SER A 317 -0.95 21.48 2.59
N HIS A 318 -0.38 20.27 2.50
CA HIS A 318 0.42 19.88 1.34
C HIS A 318 -0.44 19.77 0.07
N PRO A 319 0.04 20.25 -1.11
CA PRO A 319 -0.74 20.27 -2.34
C PRO A 319 -1.36 18.92 -2.73
N TRP A 320 -0.64 17.82 -2.49
CA TRP A 320 -1.14 16.47 -2.76
C TRP A 320 -2.35 16.06 -1.90
N VAL A 321 -2.37 16.41 -0.60
CA VAL A 321 -3.36 15.86 0.35
C VAL A 321 -4.51 16.83 0.69
N ARG A 322 -4.31 18.13 0.48
CA ARG A 322 -5.34 19.14 0.77
C ARG A 322 -6.64 18.86 0.02
N GLU A 323 -7.74 19.36 0.53
CA GLU A 323 -9.03 19.26 -0.15
C GLU A 323 -8.99 20.03 -1.50
N GLY A 324 -9.47 19.40 -2.58
CA GLY A 324 -9.27 19.92 -3.94
C GLY A 324 -7.81 19.96 -4.40
N GLY A 325 -6.94 19.16 -3.78
CA GLY A 325 -5.50 19.10 -4.07
C GLY A 325 -5.15 18.41 -5.39
N GLU A 326 -3.84 18.23 -5.60
CA GLU A 326 -3.21 17.73 -6.82
C GLU A 326 -3.15 16.19 -6.90
N ALA A 327 -3.79 15.46 -5.98
CA ALA A 327 -3.80 14.00 -6.03
C ALA A 327 -4.48 13.49 -7.30
N SER A 328 -3.79 12.58 -7.99
CA SER A 328 -4.26 12.06 -9.28
C SER A 328 -5.49 11.15 -9.12
N GLU A 329 -6.51 11.40 -9.94
CA GLU A 329 -7.70 10.53 -10.10
C GLU A 329 -7.40 9.26 -10.90
N ILE A 330 -6.32 9.33 -11.67
CA ILE A 330 -5.76 8.24 -12.47
C ILE A 330 -5.39 7.11 -11.49
N PRO A 331 -5.96 5.89 -11.64
CA PRO A 331 -5.54 4.75 -10.85
C PRO A 331 -4.02 4.60 -10.73
N ILE A 332 -3.54 4.24 -9.54
CA ILE A 332 -2.10 4.24 -9.23
C ILE A 332 -1.33 3.21 -10.08
N ASP A 333 -2.05 2.18 -10.56
CA ASP A 333 -1.52 1.13 -11.42
C ASP A 333 -1.65 1.45 -12.93
N ILE A 334 -1.75 2.73 -13.31
CA ILE A 334 -1.76 3.17 -14.73
C ILE A 334 -0.37 3.02 -15.34
N SER A 335 -0.09 1.75 -15.60
CA SER A 335 0.88 1.20 -16.50
C SER A 335 0.62 1.62 -17.95
N VAL A 336 -0.60 2.05 -18.27
CA VAL A 336 -1.10 2.53 -19.57
C VAL A 336 -0.37 3.78 -20.07
N LEU A 337 -0.20 4.84 -19.27
CA LEU A 337 0.58 6.02 -19.68
C LEU A 337 2.08 5.70 -19.84
N SER A 338 2.60 4.77 -19.04
CA SER A 338 3.96 4.26 -19.23
C SER A 338 4.09 3.48 -20.54
N ASN A 339 3.10 2.67 -20.88
CA ASN A 339 3.06 1.88 -22.10
C ASN A 339 2.94 2.78 -23.33
N MET A 340 2.09 3.81 -23.29
CA MET A 340 1.98 4.81 -24.35
C MET A 340 3.32 5.50 -24.64
N ARG A 341 4.07 5.90 -23.61
CA ARG A 341 5.42 6.47 -23.78
C ARG A 341 6.41 5.48 -24.40
N GLN A 342 6.22 4.18 -24.13
CA GLN A 342 7.06 3.13 -24.66
C GLN A 342 6.66 2.77 -26.11
N PHE A 343 5.37 2.89 -26.43
CA PHE A 343 4.78 2.68 -27.75
C PHE A 343 5.42 3.57 -28.82
N VAL A 344 5.74 4.82 -28.49
CA VAL A 344 6.49 5.75 -29.37
C VAL A 344 7.88 5.24 -29.74
N LYS A 345 8.51 4.45 -28.86
CA LYS A 345 9.85 3.91 -29.07
C LYS A 345 9.85 2.60 -29.86
N TYR A 346 8.68 2.02 -30.08
CA TYR A 346 8.55 0.79 -30.85
C TYR A 346 8.68 1.09 -32.34
N SER A 347 9.21 0.11 -33.08
CA SER A 347 9.20 0.17 -34.54
C SER A 347 7.77 0.14 -35.07
N ARG A 348 7.61 0.55 -36.33
CA ARG A 348 6.30 0.51 -36.99
C ARG A 348 5.72 -0.90 -37.01
N LEU A 349 6.54 -1.92 -37.26
CA LEU A 349 6.10 -3.31 -37.28
C LEU A 349 5.53 -3.74 -35.92
N LYS A 350 6.18 -3.37 -34.81
CA LYS A 350 5.66 -3.63 -33.46
C LYS A 350 4.34 -2.92 -33.19
N GLN A 351 4.22 -1.66 -33.59
CA GLN A 351 2.97 -0.90 -33.42
C GLN A 351 1.82 -1.55 -34.19
N PHE A 352 2.05 -1.96 -35.44
CA PHE A 352 1.05 -2.69 -36.23
C PHE A 352 0.70 -4.05 -35.61
N ALA A 353 1.69 -4.81 -35.14
CA ALA A 353 1.45 -6.09 -34.47
C ALA A 353 0.62 -5.93 -33.19
N LEU A 354 0.89 -4.89 -32.38
CA LEU A 354 0.11 -4.59 -31.18
C LEU A 354 -1.32 -4.14 -31.50
N ARG A 355 -1.54 -3.36 -32.57
CA ARG A 355 -2.89 -3.00 -33.05
C ARG A 355 -3.68 -4.23 -33.50
N ALA A 356 -3.05 -5.10 -34.28
CA ALA A 356 -3.67 -6.36 -34.69
C ALA A 356 -4.04 -7.21 -33.47
N LEU A 357 -3.17 -7.27 -32.46
CA LEU A 357 -3.46 -7.96 -31.20
C LEU A 357 -4.60 -7.29 -30.42
N ALA A 358 -4.63 -5.96 -30.30
CA ALA A 358 -5.68 -5.20 -29.60
C ALA A 358 -7.06 -5.51 -30.14
N SER A 359 -7.19 -5.62 -31.46
CA SER A 359 -8.44 -5.96 -32.14
C SER A 359 -8.94 -7.40 -31.93
N THR A 360 -8.21 -8.23 -31.17
CA THR A 360 -8.61 -9.59 -30.78
C THR A 360 -9.13 -9.70 -29.34
N LEU A 361 -9.13 -8.58 -28.60
CA LEU A 361 -9.66 -8.51 -27.23
C LEU A 361 -11.19 -8.45 -27.22
N ASN A 362 -11.81 -8.92 -26.13
CA ASN A 362 -13.27 -8.89 -25.95
C ASN A 362 -13.71 -7.73 -25.02
N GLU A 363 -15.01 -7.42 -25.05
CA GLU A 363 -15.59 -6.29 -24.28
C GLU A 363 -15.31 -6.35 -22.77
N GLU A 364 -15.30 -7.54 -22.16
CA GLU A 364 -15.01 -7.69 -20.73
C GLU A 364 -13.57 -7.29 -20.35
N GLU A 365 -12.59 -7.55 -21.22
CA GLU A 365 -11.20 -7.14 -21.00
C GLU A 365 -10.95 -5.69 -21.38
N LEU A 366 -11.75 -5.19 -22.33
CA LEU A 366 -11.70 -3.79 -22.73
C LEU A 366 -12.36 -2.88 -21.70
N ALA A 367 -13.23 -3.40 -20.82
CA ALA A 367 -13.89 -2.61 -19.76
C ALA A 367 -12.89 -1.85 -18.87
N ASP A 368 -11.83 -2.52 -18.40
CA ASP A 368 -10.81 -1.89 -17.56
C ASP A 368 -10.00 -0.81 -18.32
N LEU A 369 -9.79 -0.99 -19.63
CA LEU A 369 -9.13 0.01 -20.47
C LEU A 369 -10.10 1.14 -20.87
N ARG A 370 -11.39 0.85 -20.95
CA ARG A 370 -12.45 1.83 -21.24
C ARG A 370 -12.60 2.82 -20.11
N ASP A 371 -12.64 2.33 -18.88
CA ASP A 371 -12.66 3.20 -17.70
C ASP A 371 -11.44 4.13 -17.65
N GLN A 372 -10.27 3.66 -18.11
CA GLN A 372 -9.05 4.46 -18.17
C GLN A 372 -9.04 5.46 -19.33
N PHE A 373 -9.61 5.07 -20.47
CA PHE A 373 -9.83 5.96 -21.61
C PHE A 373 -10.77 7.10 -21.22
N ASP A 374 -11.92 6.77 -20.63
CA ASP A 374 -12.94 7.72 -20.17
C ASP A 374 -12.42 8.63 -19.04
N ALA A 375 -11.38 8.21 -18.31
CA ALA A 375 -10.73 9.06 -17.30
C ALA A 375 -9.79 10.11 -17.90
N ILE A 376 -9.35 9.91 -19.16
CA ILE A 376 -8.49 10.83 -19.91
C ILE A 376 -9.33 11.69 -20.85
N ASP A 377 -10.35 11.12 -21.47
CA ASP A 377 -11.38 11.80 -22.29
C ASP A 377 -12.32 12.62 -21.37
N VAL A 378 -11.96 13.88 -21.13
CA VAL A 378 -12.65 14.75 -20.16
C VAL A 378 -13.97 15.26 -20.74
N ASP A 379 -13.99 15.56 -22.03
CA ASP A 379 -15.18 16.08 -22.72
C ASP A 379 -16.16 14.96 -23.16
N LYS A 380 -15.73 13.69 -23.08
CA LYS A 380 -16.50 12.49 -23.40
C LYS A 380 -16.91 12.42 -24.87
N ASN A 381 -16.09 12.98 -25.75
CA ASN A 381 -16.33 12.96 -27.19
C ASN A 381 -15.98 11.59 -27.82
N GLY A 382 -15.39 10.67 -27.05
CA GLY A 382 -14.99 9.34 -27.50
C GLY A 382 -13.59 9.30 -28.13
N SER A 383 -12.78 10.34 -27.96
CA SER A 383 -11.45 10.51 -28.54
C SER A 383 -10.57 11.41 -27.65
N ILE A 384 -9.33 11.01 -27.41
CA ILE A 384 -8.42 11.78 -26.56
C ILE A 384 -7.69 12.84 -27.40
N SER A 385 -7.93 14.11 -27.09
CA SER A 385 -7.25 15.23 -27.73
C SER A 385 -5.82 15.46 -27.23
N LEU A 386 -5.04 16.26 -27.97
CA LEU A 386 -3.71 16.70 -27.54
C LEU A 386 -3.71 17.34 -26.16
N GLU A 387 -4.72 18.16 -25.88
CA GLU A 387 -4.82 18.90 -24.64
C GLU A 387 -5.20 17.99 -23.47
N GLU A 388 -6.09 17.02 -23.69
CA GLU A 388 -6.46 16.02 -22.69
C GLU A 388 -5.31 15.05 -22.40
N MET A 389 -4.61 14.59 -23.43
CA MET A 389 -3.42 13.77 -23.27
C MET A 389 -2.30 14.52 -22.55
N ARG A 390 -2.13 15.81 -22.87
CA ARG A 390 -1.20 16.70 -22.16
C ARG A 390 -1.59 16.82 -20.69
N GLN A 391 -2.86 17.02 -20.37
CA GLN A 391 -3.34 17.12 -19.00
C GLN A 391 -3.17 15.81 -18.23
N ALA A 392 -3.45 14.66 -18.85
CA ALA A 392 -3.23 13.35 -18.25
C ALA A 392 -1.74 13.06 -18.01
N LEU A 393 -0.88 13.31 -18.99
CA LEU A 393 0.57 13.11 -18.87
C LEU A 393 1.25 14.14 -17.95
N ALA A 394 0.70 15.36 -17.85
CA ALA A 394 1.19 16.37 -16.91
C ALA A 394 0.90 15.99 -15.44
N LYS A 395 -0.15 15.21 -15.20
CA LYS A 395 -0.46 14.64 -13.87
C LYS A 395 0.46 13.46 -13.51
N ASP A 396 1.06 12.77 -14.49
CA ASP A 396 1.82 11.53 -14.32
C ASP A 396 3.33 11.67 -13.98
N LEU A 397 4.06 12.79 -14.16
CA LEU A 397 5.50 12.86 -13.73
C LEU A 397 6.14 14.29 -13.62
N PRO A 398 7.27 14.45 -12.88
CA PRO A 398 8.00 15.69 -12.53
C PRO A 398 8.78 16.38 -13.66
N TRP A 399 8.44 16.11 -14.92
CA TRP A 399 9.10 16.75 -16.05
C TRP A 399 8.03 17.47 -16.87
N LYS A 400 8.15 18.79 -17.03
CA LYS A 400 7.45 19.51 -18.10
C LYS A 400 7.94 18.88 -19.42
N LEU A 401 7.21 17.88 -19.92
CA LEU A 401 7.35 17.44 -21.30
C LEU A 401 7.13 18.68 -22.16
N LYS A 402 8.10 19.01 -23.02
CA LYS A 402 7.89 20.02 -24.05
C LYS A 402 6.72 19.56 -24.90
N GLU A 403 5.88 20.50 -25.33
CA GLU A 403 4.71 20.26 -26.19
C GLU A 403 5.04 19.34 -27.38
N SER A 404 6.23 19.51 -27.95
CA SER A 404 6.78 18.66 -29.02
C SER A 404 6.75 17.16 -28.71
N ARG A 405 6.95 16.75 -27.45
CA ARG A 405 7.05 15.34 -27.07
C ARG A 405 5.70 14.70 -26.76
N VAL A 406 4.71 15.49 -26.37
CA VAL A 406 3.32 15.01 -26.28
C VAL A 406 2.77 14.83 -27.69
N LEU A 407 3.08 15.78 -28.58
CA LEU A 407 2.76 15.68 -30.00
C LEU A 407 3.37 14.42 -30.65
N GLU A 408 4.64 14.10 -30.34
CA GLU A 408 5.28 12.85 -30.79
C GLU A 408 4.56 11.59 -30.27
N ILE A 409 4.01 11.62 -29.05
CA ILE A 409 3.26 10.48 -28.50
C ILE A 409 1.94 10.31 -29.24
N LEU A 410 1.20 11.39 -29.46
CA LEU A 410 -0.06 11.36 -30.19
C LEU A 410 0.17 10.90 -31.63
N GLN A 411 1.11 11.50 -32.36
CA GLN A 411 1.43 11.12 -33.73
C GLN A 411 1.89 9.66 -33.88
N ALA A 412 2.40 9.03 -32.81
CA ALA A 412 2.76 7.62 -32.84
C ALA A 412 1.56 6.69 -32.61
N ILE A 413 0.57 7.15 -31.83
CA ILE A 413 -0.63 6.38 -31.49
C ILE A 413 -1.71 6.56 -32.55
N ASP A 414 -1.93 7.81 -32.97
CA ASP A 414 -2.81 8.28 -34.04
C ASP A 414 -2.35 7.69 -35.39
N SER A 415 -3.09 6.68 -35.82
CA SER A 415 -2.81 5.88 -37.02
C SER A 415 -3.51 6.47 -38.23
N ASN A 416 -4.68 7.07 -38.02
CA ASN A 416 -5.52 7.64 -39.07
C ASN A 416 -5.15 9.10 -39.38
N THR A 417 -4.22 9.68 -38.61
CA THR A 417 -3.68 11.04 -38.70
C THR A 417 -4.73 12.13 -38.53
N ASP A 418 -5.79 11.86 -37.76
CA ASP A 418 -6.87 12.81 -37.47
C ASP A 418 -6.53 13.79 -36.33
N GLY A 419 -5.39 13.58 -35.65
CA GLY A 419 -4.91 14.41 -34.56
C GLY A 419 -5.53 14.06 -33.20
N LEU A 420 -6.32 13.00 -33.12
CA LEU A 420 -6.96 12.47 -31.92
C LEU A 420 -6.51 11.02 -31.68
N VAL A 421 -6.82 10.48 -30.50
CA VAL A 421 -6.58 9.06 -30.20
C VAL A 421 -7.91 8.41 -29.85
N ASP A 422 -8.37 7.52 -30.72
CA ASP A 422 -9.59 6.76 -30.49
C ASP A 422 -9.37 5.61 -29.49
N PHE A 423 -10.46 4.97 -29.06
CA PHE A 423 -10.38 3.88 -28.08
C PHE A 423 -9.55 2.68 -28.57
N THR A 424 -9.60 2.37 -29.87
CA THR A 424 -8.86 1.23 -30.45
C THR A 424 -7.35 1.51 -30.45
N GLU A 425 -6.98 2.74 -30.79
CA GLU A 425 -5.60 3.20 -30.78
C GLU A 425 -5.04 3.31 -29.36
N PHE A 426 -5.86 3.77 -28.42
CA PHE A 426 -5.56 3.76 -27.00
C PHE A 426 -5.26 2.35 -26.50
N VAL A 427 -6.13 1.37 -26.81
CA VAL A 427 -5.94 -0.03 -26.39
C VAL A 427 -4.62 -0.56 -26.93
N ALA A 428 -4.34 -0.38 -28.22
CA ALA A 428 -3.09 -0.83 -28.83
C ALA A 428 -1.84 -0.24 -28.17
N ALA A 429 -1.89 1.03 -27.79
CA ALA A 429 -0.78 1.72 -27.12
C ALA A 429 -0.57 1.29 -25.66
N THR A 430 -1.54 0.58 -25.08
CA THR A 430 -1.62 0.35 -23.63
C THR A 430 -1.59 -1.14 -23.24
N LEU A 431 -1.59 -2.04 -24.23
CA LEU A 431 -1.50 -3.50 -24.04
C LEU A 431 -0.26 -3.95 -23.24
N HIS A 432 -0.48 -4.87 -22.30
CA HIS A 432 0.56 -5.65 -21.62
C HIS A 432 0.64 -7.07 -22.15
N VAL A 433 1.53 -7.30 -23.11
CA VAL A 433 1.70 -8.63 -23.74
C VAL A 433 2.08 -9.70 -22.71
N HIS A 434 2.90 -9.37 -21.71
CA HIS A 434 3.27 -10.33 -20.65
C HIS A 434 2.08 -10.75 -19.77
N GLN A 435 1.19 -9.83 -19.41
CA GLN A 435 0.02 -10.17 -18.59
C GLN A 435 -0.95 -11.06 -19.36
N LEU A 436 -1.13 -10.80 -20.67
CA LEU A 436 -1.96 -11.64 -21.54
C LEU A 436 -1.43 -13.07 -21.69
N GLU A 437 -0.10 -13.25 -21.63
CA GLU A 437 0.56 -14.56 -21.72
C GLU A 437 0.53 -15.34 -20.41
N GLU A 438 0.79 -14.68 -19.27
CA GLU A 438 0.83 -15.32 -17.94
C GLU A 438 -0.56 -15.75 -17.44
N HIS A 439 -1.61 -15.01 -17.80
CA HIS A 439 -2.95 -15.24 -17.28
C HIS A 439 -3.67 -16.43 -17.95
N ASP A 440 -3.48 -16.63 -19.26
CA ASP A 440 -4.06 -17.76 -20.00
C ASP A 440 -3.26 -18.08 -21.27
N SER A 441 -2.39 -19.08 -21.16
CA SER A 441 -1.53 -19.51 -22.27
C SER A 441 -2.33 -20.01 -23.49
N ALA A 442 -3.54 -20.59 -23.31
CA ALA A 442 -4.33 -21.07 -24.44
C ALA A 442 -4.99 -19.91 -25.19
N LYS A 443 -5.48 -18.91 -24.45
CA LYS A 443 -6.04 -17.67 -25.00
C LYS A 443 -4.98 -16.85 -25.74
N TRP A 444 -3.78 -16.74 -25.18
CA TRP A 444 -2.62 -16.10 -25.82
C TRP A 444 -2.26 -16.74 -27.17
N GLN A 445 -2.25 -18.08 -27.25
CA GLN A 445 -1.94 -18.79 -28.49
C GLN A 445 -2.96 -18.48 -29.59
N ARG A 446 -4.27 -18.48 -29.27
CA ARG A 446 -5.33 -18.13 -30.23
C ARG A 446 -5.27 -16.68 -30.69
N ARG A 447 -4.98 -15.74 -29.78
CA ARG A 447 -4.91 -14.31 -30.08
C ARG A 447 -3.72 -13.94 -30.95
N SER A 448 -2.54 -14.43 -30.58
CA SER A 448 -1.35 -14.21 -31.37
C SER A 448 -1.47 -14.82 -32.76
N GLN A 449 -2.16 -15.97 -32.90
CA GLN A 449 -2.52 -16.56 -34.18
C GLN A 449 -3.50 -15.67 -34.97
N ALA A 450 -4.61 -15.25 -34.35
CA ALA A 450 -5.60 -14.40 -35.01
C ALA A 450 -5.04 -13.03 -35.42
N ALA A 451 -4.08 -12.49 -34.65
CA ALA A 451 -3.37 -11.27 -35.00
C ALA A 451 -2.39 -11.47 -36.17
N PHE A 452 -1.73 -12.64 -36.23
CA PHE A 452 -0.83 -13.02 -37.32
C PHE A 452 -1.60 -13.21 -38.64
N GLU A 453 -2.74 -13.90 -38.60
CA GLU A 453 -3.63 -14.14 -39.75
C GLU A 453 -4.23 -12.86 -40.35
N LYS A 454 -4.13 -11.71 -39.68
CA LYS A 454 -4.50 -10.42 -40.28
C LYS A 454 -3.44 -9.90 -41.26
N PHE A 455 -2.19 -10.31 -41.08
CA PHE A 455 -1.08 -9.98 -41.97
C PHE A 455 -0.86 -11.05 -43.04
N ASP A 456 -1.01 -12.33 -42.67
CA ASP A 456 -0.91 -13.49 -43.57
C ASP A 456 -2.22 -13.64 -44.38
N ILE A 457 -2.24 -13.05 -45.59
CA ILE A 457 -3.43 -12.94 -46.44
C ILE A 457 -3.66 -14.24 -47.20
N ASP A 458 -2.58 -14.88 -47.67
CA ASP A 458 -2.64 -16.12 -48.44
C ASP A 458 -2.68 -17.40 -47.58
N LYS A 459 -2.47 -17.26 -46.27
CA LYS A 459 -2.47 -18.32 -45.26
C LYS A 459 -1.35 -19.34 -45.48
N ASP A 460 -0.22 -18.91 -46.04
CA ASP A 460 0.97 -19.74 -46.23
C ASP A 460 1.74 -19.98 -44.92
N GLY A 461 1.36 -19.29 -43.83
CA GLY A 461 1.98 -19.41 -42.52
C GLY A 461 3.15 -18.45 -42.29
N TYR A 462 3.39 -17.53 -43.22
CA TYR A 462 4.45 -16.54 -43.19
C TYR A 462 3.89 -15.16 -43.55
N ILE A 463 4.43 -14.09 -42.95
CA ILE A 463 4.14 -12.72 -43.39
C ILE A 463 5.23 -12.33 -44.39
N THR A 464 4.85 -12.18 -45.65
CA THR A 464 5.75 -11.76 -46.71
C THR A 464 5.95 -10.23 -46.74
N PRO A 465 7.04 -9.75 -47.36
CA PRO A 465 7.28 -8.31 -47.57
C PRO A 465 6.10 -7.62 -48.28
N GLU A 466 5.50 -8.29 -49.26
CA GLU A 466 4.36 -7.82 -50.05
C GLU A 466 3.10 -7.66 -49.19
N GLU A 467 2.78 -8.65 -48.37
CA GLU A 467 1.64 -8.63 -47.46
C GLU A 467 1.79 -7.57 -46.37
N LEU A 468 3.00 -7.45 -45.82
CA LEU A 468 3.31 -6.39 -44.87
C LEU A 468 3.11 -5.00 -45.50
N ARG A 469 3.47 -4.81 -46.76
CA ARG A 469 3.21 -3.58 -47.51
C ARG A 469 1.72 -3.32 -47.71
N MET A 470 0.95 -4.35 -48.05
CA MET A 470 -0.49 -4.22 -48.25
C MET A 470 -1.21 -3.84 -46.95
N HIS A 471 -0.80 -4.41 -45.81
CA HIS A 471 -1.46 -4.15 -44.53
C HIS A 471 -1.01 -2.86 -43.84
N THR A 472 0.24 -2.42 -44.06
CA THR A 472 0.80 -1.21 -43.42
C THR A 472 0.65 0.07 -44.24
N GLY A 473 0.36 -0.03 -45.54
CA GLY A 473 0.23 1.13 -46.44
C GLY A 473 1.53 1.93 -46.62
N LEU A 474 2.68 1.39 -46.17
CA LEU A 474 3.96 2.10 -46.17
C LEU A 474 4.54 2.23 -47.59
N ARG A 475 4.79 3.46 -48.03
CA ARG A 475 5.56 3.75 -49.25
C ARG A 475 7.05 3.90 -48.89
N GLY A 476 7.85 2.85 -49.08
CA GLY A 476 9.29 2.86 -48.79
C GLY A 476 9.92 1.46 -48.68
N SER A 477 11.21 1.40 -48.33
CA SER A 477 11.89 0.14 -47.98
C SER A 477 11.35 -0.41 -46.66
N ILE A 478 10.98 -1.68 -46.67
CA ILE A 478 10.48 -2.45 -45.51
C ILE A 478 11.56 -3.37 -44.93
N ASP A 479 12.75 -3.36 -45.53
CA ASP A 479 13.90 -4.16 -45.13
C ASP A 479 14.27 -3.93 -43.65
N PRO A 480 14.23 -2.69 -43.09
CA PRO A 480 14.48 -2.48 -41.67
C PRO A 480 13.43 -3.07 -40.73
N LEU A 481 12.20 -3.30 -41.22
CA LEU A 481 11.13 -3.91 -40.44
C LEU A 481 11.29 -5.44 -40.42
N LEU A 482 11.69 -6.01 -41.56
CA LEU A 482 12.00 -7.43 -41.70
C LEU A 482 13.20 -7.80 -40.84
N GLU A 483 14.31 -7.04 -40.93
CA GLU A 483 15.53 -7.28 -40.13
C GLU A 483 15.32 -7.31 -38.61
N GLU A 484 14.25 -6.68 -38.11
CA GLU A 484 13.92 -6.69 -36.68
C GLU A 484 13.21 -7.98 -36.25
N ALA A 485 12.37 -8.54 -37.12
CA ALA A 485 11.51 -9.68 -36.80
C ALA A 485 12.11 -11.02 -37.26
N ASP A 486 12.65 -11.05 -38.48
CA ASP A 486 13.25 -12.18 -39.20
C ASP A 486 14.61 -12.56 -38.56
N ILE A 487 14.64 -13.69 -37.85
CA ILE A 487 15.81 -14.19 -37.12
C ILE A 487 16.69 -15.02 -38.02
N ASP A 488 16.05 -15.93 -38.73
CA ASP A 488 16.70 -16.95 -39.53
C ASP A 488 17.10 -16.41 -40.92
N LYS A 489 16.70 -15.18 -41.22
CA LYS A 489 17.02 -14.40 -42.42
C LYS A 489 16.48 -15.06 -43.66
N ASP A 490 15.30 -15.66 -43.56
CA ASP A 490 14.61 -16.31 -44.67
C ASP A 490 13.84 -15.32 -45.56
N GLY A 491 13.80 -14.03 -45.16
CA GLY A 491 13.14 -12.96 -45.88
C GLY A 491 11.63 -12.87 -45.63
N LYS A 492 11.10 -13.67 -44.70
CA LYS A 492 9.70 -13.70 -44.27
C LYS A 492 9.62 -13.64 -42.74
N ILE A 493 8.41 -13.53 -42.18
CA ILE A 493 8.20 -13.55 -40.73
C ILE A 493 7.28 -14.71 -40.38
N SER A 494 7.81 -15.68 -39.63
CA SER A 494 7.04 -16.81 -39.12
C SER A 494 6.23 -16.46 -37.86
N LEU A 495 5.21 -17.26 -37.54
CA LEU A 495 4.41 -17.08 -36.32
C LEU A 495 5.25 -17.06 -35.01
N PRO A 496 6.26 -17.94 -34.81
CA PRO A 496 7.15 -17.85 -33.65
C PRO A 496 7.91 -16.53 -33.54
N GLU A 497 8.34 -15.97 -34.67
CA GLU A 497 9.05 -14.69 -34.75
C GLU A 497 8.12 -13.53 -34.45
N PHE A 498 6.90 -13.56 -34.98
CA PHE A 498 5.84 -12.60 -34.68
C PHE A 498 5.49 -12.58 -33.18
N ARG A 499 5.37 -13.76 -32.55
CA ARG A 499 5.15 -13.86 -31.09
C ARG A 499 6.30 -13.31 -30.29
N ARG A 500 7.54 -13.56 -30.73
CA ARG A 500 8.73 -13.00 -30.09
C ARG A 500 8.76 -11.49 -30.22
N LEU A 501 8.40 -10.95 -31.39
CA LEU A 501 8.26 -9.51 -31.62
C LEU A 501 7.29 -8.89 -30.61
N LEU A 502 6.09 -9.47 -30.44
CA LEU A 502 5.10 -9.03 -29.45
C LEU A 502 5.66 -9.07 -28.00
N ARG A 503 6.38 -10.13 -27.61
CA ARG A 503 6.98 -10.23 -26.27
C ARG A 503 8.02 -9.14 -26.01
N THR A 504 8.82 -8.78 -27.01
CA THR A 504 9.82 -7.70 -26.85
C THR A 504 9.18 -6.32 -26.63
N ALA A 505 7.88 -6.17 -26.90
CA ALA A 505 7.11 -4.95 -26.63
C ALA A 505 6.62 -4.82 -25.17
N SER A 506 6.91 -5.77 -24.27
CA SER A 506 6.60 -5.64 -22.83
C SER A 506 7.83 -5.70 -21.92
N ILE A 507 9.02 -5.97 -22.48
CA ILE A 507 10.28 -6.00 -21.75
C ILE A 507 10.83 -4.57 -21.69
N GLY A 508 10.58 -3.88 -20.57
CA GLY A 508 11.34 -2.68 -20.23
C GLY A 508 12.82 -3.04 -20.22
N SER A 509 13.64 -2.27 -20.96
CA SER A 509 15.08 -2.49 -21.18
C SER A 509 15.77 -3.26 -20.04
N ARG A 510 15.97 -4.57 -20.25
CA ARG A 510 17.00 -5.34 -19.58
C ARG A 510 17.81 -6.07 -20.64
N ASN A 511 19.08 -5.68 -20.69
CA ASN A 511 20.21 -6.39 -21.27
C ASN A 511 20.02 -6.89 -22.71
N LEU A 512 20.23 -5.99 -23.67
CA LEU A 512 20.90 -6.43 -24.89
C LEU A 512 22.31 -6.92 -24.48
N PRO A 513 22.72 -8.15 -24.76
CA PRO A 513 24.13 -8.51 -24.68
C PRO A 513 24.88 -7.61 -25.66
N SER A 514 25.89 -6.90 -25.15
CA SER A 514 26.81 -6.11 -25.97
C SER A 514 27.38 -6.98 -27.08
N PRO A 515 27.52 -6.47 -28.32
CA PRO A 515 28.20 -7.21 -29.37
C PRO A 515 29.61 -7.55 -28.90
N SER A 516 29.95 -8.82 -29.06
CA SER A 516 31.23 -9.45 -28.71
C SER A 516 32.39 -8.54 -29.06
N GLY A 517 33.19 -8.21 -28.04
CA GLY A 517 34.33 -7.32 -28.17
C GLY A 517 35.33 -7.79 -29.22
N ASN A 518 35.85 -6.82 -29.96
CA ASN A 518 37.09 -6.87 -30.72
C ASN A 518 38.15 -7.71 -30.00
N ARG A 519 38.52 -8.85 -30.60
CA ARG A 519 39.84 -9.45 -30.37
C ARG A 519 40.88 -8.47 -30.90
N ARG A 520 41.52 -7.72 -30.00
CA ARG A 520 42.82 -7.12 -30.27
C ARG A 520 43.83 -8.26 -30.36
N THR A 521 44.27 -8.54 -31.58
CA THR A 521 45.47 -9.29 -31.87
C THR A 521 46.66 -8.47 -31.40
N THR A 522 47.34 -8.95 -30.37
CA THR A 522 48.71 -8.55 -30.04
C THR A 522 49.60 -9.04 -31.18
N ILE A 523 50.27 -8.12 -31.89
CA ILE A 523 51.45 -8.44 -32.69
C ILE A 523 52.62 -7.69 -32.05
N LEU A 524 53.62 -8.50 -31.68
CA LEU A 524 54.97 -8.13 -31.31
C LEU A 524 55.67 -7.53 -32.53
N GLU A 525 56.24 -6.33 -32.38
CA GLU A 525 57.65 -5.99 -32.61
C GLU A 525 57.93 -4.55 -32.15
#